data_AF-A0A1C4Q4M3-F1
#
_entry.id   AF-A0A1C4Q4M3-F1
#
_cell.length_a   1.000
_cell.length_b   1.000
_cell.length_c   1.000
_cell.angle_alpha   90.00
_cell.angle_beta   90.00
_cell.angle_gamma   90.00
#
_symmetry.space_group_name_H-M   'P 1'
#
loop_
_entity.id
_entity.type
_entity.pdbx_description
1 polymer ?
#
loop_
_entity_poly.entity_id
_entity_poly.type
_entity_poly.pdbx_seq_one_letter_code
_entity_poly.pdbx_strand_id
1 'polypeptide(L)'
;MDDYPLLNLFLTMLYLFLWVMWFFLLFKVITDLFRDHSLNGWAKAGWLVLVILLPYVGVLIYLIVRGRSMHERDEKLAKDSEAAFRD
;
A
#
# COMPACT_ATOMS: atom_id res chain seq x y z
N MET A 1 -8.39 -41.67 -6.39
CA MET A 1 -7.51 -40.69 -5.74
C MET A 1 -8.13 -39.31 -5.98
N ASP A 2 -8.84 -38.64 -5.10
CA ASP A 2 -9.46 -38.96 -3.83
C ASP A 2 -10.86 -38.30 -3.87
N ASP A 3 -11.93 -39.09 -3.77
CA ASP A 3 -13.31 -38.61 -3.91
C ASP A 3 -13.81 -37.99 -2.59
N TYR A 4 -13.37 -36.76 -2.29
CA TYR A 4 -13.91 -35.96 -1.17
C TYR A 4 -14.75 -34.78 -1.71
N PRO A 5 -15.95 -35.04 -2.27
CA PRO A 5 -16.78 -34.00 -2.88
C PRO A 5 -17.19 -32.91 -1.89
N LEU A 6 -17.44 -33.27 -0.63
CA LEU A 6 -17.79 -32.31 0.42
C LEU A 6 -16.62 -31.39 0.78
N LEU A 7 -15.40 -31.92 0.89
CA LEU A 7 -14.21 -31.12 1.16
C LEU A 7 -13.89 -30.20 -0.02
N ASN A 8 -13.97 -30.71 -1.25
CA ASN A 8 -13.77 -29.91 -2.46
C ASN A 8 -14.80 -28.78 -2.58
N LEU A 9 -16.09 -29.05 -2.29
CA LEU A 9 -17.12 -28.01 -2.27
C LEU A 9 -16.86 -26.98 -1.17
N PHE A 10 -16.52 -27.42 0.05
CA PHE A 10 -16.17 -26.53 1.15
C PHE A 10 -14.99 -25.62 0.80
N LEU A 11 -13.90 -26.20 0.29
CA LEU A 11 -12.71 -25.45 -0.12
C LEU A 11 -13.03 -24.51 -1.27
N THR A 12 -13.85 -24.91 -2.23
CA THR A 12 -14.27 -24.04 -3.34
C THR A 12 -15.09 -22.85 -2.84
N MET A 13 -16.04 -23.07 -1.91
CA MET A 13 -16.78 -21.97 -1.28
C MET A 13 -15.87 -21.08 -0.42
N LEU A 14 -14.89 -21.66 0.28
CA LEU A 14 -13.90 -20.91 1.05
C LEU A 14 -13.00 -20.05 0.14
N TYR A 15 -12.50 -20.60 -0.96
CA TYR A 15 -11.74 -19.86 -1.96
C TYR A 15 -12.57 -18.74 -2.58
N LEU A 16 -13.83 -19.00 -2.92
CA LEU A 16 -14.75 -17.99 -3.43
C LEU A 16 -14.99 -16.87 -2.39
N PHE A 17 -15.19 -17.23 -1.13
CA PHE A 17 -15.35 -16.28 -0.03
C PHE A 17 -14.10 -15.42 0.16
N LEU A 18 -12.91 -16.02 0.18
CA LEU A 18 -11.63 -15.30 0.27
C LEU A 18 -11.41 -14.39 -0.94
N TRP A 19 -11.80 -14.84 -2.13
CA TRP A 19 -11.73 -14.04 -3.36
C TRP A 19 -12.64 -12.80 -3.28
N VAL A 20 -13.89 -12.96 -2.83
CA VAL A 20 -14.82 -11.83 -2.61
C VAL A 20 -14.34 -10.91 -1.47
N MET A 21 -13.89 -11.48 -0.35
CA MET A 21 -13.32 -10.75 0.77
C MET A 21 -12.12 -9.91 0.34
N TRP A 22 -11.26 -10.46 -0.52
CA TRP A 22 -10.11 -9.76 -1.07
C TRP A 22 -10.52 -8.48 -1.80
N PHE A 23 -11.54 -8.53 -2.67
CA PHE A 23 -12.06 -7.32 -3.32
C PHE A 23 -12.63 -6.33 -2.31
N PHE A 24 -13.34 -6.82 -1.30
CA PHE A 24 -13.88 -5.97 -0.24
C PHE A 24 -12.78 -5.21 0.51
N LEU A 25 -11.67 -5.89 0.84
CA LEU A 25 -10.50 -5.28 1.46
C LEU A 25 -9.82 -4.28 0.52
N LEU A 26 -9.72 -4.60 -0.77
CA LEU A 26 -9.19 -3.70 -1.78
C LEU A 26 -10.00 -2.39 -1.83
N PHE A 27 -11.33 -2.46 -1.91
CA PHE A 27 -12.19 -1.28 -1.87
C PHE A 27 -12.10 -0.51 -0.55
N LYS A 28 -12.01 -1.22 0.59
CA LYS A 28 -11.85 -0.61 1.92
C LYS A 28 -10.53 0.16 2.04
N VAL A 29 -9.42 -0.41 1.57
CA VAL A 29 -8.10 0.25 1.57
C VAL A 29 -8.12 1.48 0.67
N ILE A 30 -8.76 1.39 -0.49
CA ILE A 30 -8.94 2.53 -1.38
C ILE A 30 -9.73 3.66 -0.68
N THR A 31 -10.86 3.34 -0.03
CA THR A 31 -11.66 4.36 0.67
C THR A 31 -10.94 4.96 1.86
N ASP A 32 -10.14 4.17 2.58
CA ASP A 32 -9.31 4.63 3.68
C ASP A 32 -8.24 5.63 3.21
N LEU A 33 -7.57 5.31 2.10
CA LEU A 33 -6.59 6.20 1.48
C LEU A 33 -7.23 7.52 1.00
N PHE A 34 -8.46 7.48 0.51
CA PHE A 34 -9.20 8.69 0.15
C PHE A 34 -9.59 9.52 1.38
N ARG A 35 -9.92 8.88 2.51
CA ARG A 35 -10.25 9.56 3.78
C ARG A 35 -9.08 10.30 4.40
N ASP A 36 -7.84 9.88 4.17
CA ASP A 36 -6.68 10.65 4.63
C ASP A 36 -6.52 11.93 3.81
N HIS A 37 -6.91 13.08 4.37
CA HIS A 37 -6.86 14.38 3.71
C HIS A 37 -5.48 15.07 3.82
N SER A 38 -4.52 14.45 4.51
CA SER A 38 -3.15 14.99 4.64
C SER A 38 -2.26 14.69 3.43
N LEU A 39 -2.70 13.79 2.54
CA LEU A 39 -1.92 13.33 1.37
C LEU A 39 -2.31 14.08 0.09
N ASN A 40 -1.28 14.58 -0.61
CA ASN A 40 -1.37 15.34 -1.85
C ASN A 40 -2.13 14.54 -2.95
N GLY A 41 -3.05 15.17 -3.68
CA GLY A 41 -4.02 14.47 -4.56
C GLY A 41 -3.41 13.58 -5.65
N TRP A 42 -2.21 13.93 -6.14
CA TRP A 42 -1.45 13.12 -7.09
C TRP A 42 -0.93 11.80 -6.51
N ALA A 43 -0.63 11.76 -5.21
CA ALA A 43 -0.22 10.53 -4.53
C ALA A 43 -1.39 9.54 -4.41
N LYS A 44 -2.63 10.04 -4.19
CA LYS A 44 -3.84 9.19 -4.16
C LYS A 44 -4.11 8.53 -5.51
N ALA A 45 -4.00 9.30 -6.60
CA ALA A 45 -4.22 8.79 -7.95
C ALA A 45 -3.21 7.70 -8.33
N GLY A 46 -1.92 7.91 -8.03
CA GLY A 46 -0.88 6.89 -8.28
C GLY A 46 -1.09 5.61 -7.48
N TRP A 47 -1.48 5.73 -6.20
CA TRP A 47 -1.79 4.57 -5.35
C TRP A 47 -3.01 3.78 -5.80
N LEU A 48 -4.07 4.45 -6.24
CA LEU A 48 -5.26 3.80 -6.77
C LEU A 48 -4.92 2.93 -8.01
N VAL A 49 -4.15 3.49 -8.94
CA VAL A 49 -3.70 2.80 -10.16
C VAL A 49 -2.82 1.60 -9.80
N LEU A 50 -1.95 1.73 -8.80
CA LEU A 50 -1.08 0.64 -8.31
C LEU A 50 -1.84 -0.52 -7.67
N VAL A 51 -2.80 -0.21 -6.79
CA VAL A 51 -3.63 -1.21 -6.09
C VAL A 51 -4.51 -1.98 -7.07
N ILE A 52 -4.98 -1.31 -8.14
CA ILE A 52 -5.82 -1.92 -9.18
C ILE A 52 -5.00 -2.79 -10.13
N LEU A 53 -3.80 -2.34 -10.55
CA LEU A 53 -3.03 -3.05 -11.57
C LEU A 53 -2.23 -4.23 -11.04
N LEU A 54 -1.50 -4.09 -9.93
CA LEU A 54 -0.48 -5.08 -9.54
C LEU A 54 -0.21 -5.09 -8.02
N PRO A 55 -0.80 -6.03 -7.24
CA PRO A 55 -0.55 -6.13 -5.80
C PRO A 55 0.93 -6.28 -5.41
N TYR A 56 1.76 -6.88 -6.29
CA TYR A 56 3.20 -7.04 -6.04
C TYR A 56 4.06 -5.82 -6.43
N VAL A 57 3.66 -5.06 -7.46
CA VAL A 57 4.42 -3.87 -7.91
C VAL A 57 4.16 -2.66 -6.99
N GLY A 58 3.00 -2.63 -6.32
CA GLY A 58 2.70 -1.63 -5.29
C GLY A 58 3.74 -1.56 -4.19
N VAL A 59 4.24 -2.72 -3.75
CA VAL A 59 5.28 -2.81 -2.71
C VAL A 59 6.62 -2.27 -3.21
N LEU A 60 7.02 -2.60 -4.44
CA LEU A 60 8.29 -2.15 -5.02
C LEU A 60 8.34 -0.63 -5.21
N ILE A 61 7.25 -0.02 -5.69
CA ILE A 61 7.21 1.43 -5.88
C ILE A 61 7.08 2.16 -4.54
N TYR A 62 6.35 1.62 -3.56
CA TYR A 62 6.30 2.19 -2.22
C TYR A 62 7.69 2.36 -1.60
N LEU A 63 8.57 1.36 -1.78
CA LEU A 63 9.96 1.44 -1.34
C LEU A 63 10.75 2.51 -2.11
N ILE A 64 10.54 2.67 -3.42
CA ILE A 64 11.21 3.68 -4.24
C ILE A 64 10.77 5.10 -3.87
N VAL A 65 9.47 5.31 -3.66
CA VAL A 65 8.89 6.62 -3.33
C VAL A 65 9.19 7.01 -1.88
N ARG A 66 9.04 6.07 -0.93
CA ARG A 66 9.23 6.35 0.50
C ARG A 66 10.69 6.32 0.94
N GLY A 67 11.57 5.63 0.20
CA GLY A 67 13.03 5.66 0.44
C GLY A 67 13.66 7.05 0.30
N ARG A 68 13.02 7.97 -0.44
CA ARG A 68 13.54 9.32 -0.67
C ARG A 68 13.24 10.30 0.48
N SER A 69 12.18 10.06 1.26
CA SER A 69 11.77 10.95 2.37
C SER A 69 12.65 10.88 3.63
N MET A 70 13.55 9.90 3.72
CA MET A 70 14.54 9.84 4.80
C MET A 70 15.72 10.78 4.53
N HIS A 71 16.16 10.90 3.27
CA HIS A 71 17.31 11.73 2.92
C HIS A 71 17.05 13.23 3.06
N GLU A 72 15.87 13.71 2.66
CA GLU A 72 15.54 15.15 2.73
C GLU A 72 15.41 15.68 4.16
N ARG A 73 15.02 14.82 5.11
CA ARG A 73 14.95 15.20 6.52
C ARG A 73 16.33 15.30 7.17
N ASP A 74 17.22 14.38 6.83
CA ASP A 74 18.59 14.38 7.37
C ASP A 74 19.42 15.54 6.81
N GLU A 75 19.24 15.91 5.53
CA GLU A 75 19.87 17.11 4.97
C GLU A 75 19.38 18.40 5.62
N LYS A 76 18.09 18.50 5.96
CA LYS A 76 17.53 19.69 6.61
C LYS A 76 18.04 19.82 8.05
N LEU A 77 18.11 18.71 8.79
CA LEU A 77 18.69 18.67 10.14
C LEU A 77 20.19 18.99 10.14
N ALA A 78 20.94 18.50 9.15
CA ALA A 78 22.36 18.82 8.99
C ALA A 78 22.58 20.31 8.73
N LYS A 79 21.79 20.92 7.83
CA LYS A 79 21.86 22.37 7.53
C LYS A 79 21.50 23.25 8.72
N ASP A 80 20.47 22.88 9.49
CA ASP A 80 20.08 23.64 10.69
C ASP A 80 21.15 23.54 11.79
N SER A 81 21.86 22.40 11.88
CA SER A 81 22.96 22.22 12.84
C SER A 81 24.21 23.04 12.52
N GLU A 82 24.54 23.22 11.23
CA GLU A 82 25.67 24.06 10.81
C GLU A 82 25.39 25.56 11.02
N ALA A 83 24.14 25.99 10.87
CA ALA A 83 23.73 27.38 11.10
C ALA A 83 23.83 27.76 12.59
N ALA A 84 23.50 26.85 13.50
CA ALA A 84 23.59 27.06 14.95
C ALA A 84 25.04 27.07 15.49
N PHE A 85 26.01 26.61 14.71
CA PHE A 85 27.43 26.57 15.10
C PHE A 85 28.24 27.77 14.58
N ARG A 86 27.65 28.62 13.71
CA ARG A 86 28.30 29.78 13.07
C ARG A 86 27.96 31.14 13.68
N ASP A 87 27.07 31.19 14.67
CA ASP A 87 26.81 32.33 15.56
C ASP A 87 27.50 32.11 16.92
#